data_AF-A0A7G1I9K7-F1
#
_entry.id   AF-A0A7G1I9K7-F1
#
_cell.length_a   1.000
_cell.length_b   1.000
_cell.length_c   1.000
_cell.angle_alpha   90.00
_cell.angle_beta   90.00
_cell.angle_gamma   90.00
#
_symmetry.space_group_name_H-M   'P 1'
#
loop_
_entity.id
_entity.type
_entity.pdbx_description
1 polymer ?
#
loop_
_entity_poly.entity_id
_entity_poly.type
_entity_poly.pdbx_seq_one_letter_code
_entity_poly.pdbx_strand_id
1 'polypeptide(L)'
;MNKALSKDLLNKRFLGHATTVLLAWIGLAAASGQLLDWAFHVAKHGWWAPLALWMWLLGVPLAGWRSWPRPIEETYQTPNTRIRVVKGDLFDNEAEHLVITICDTFDTATPDIIERKSLQGQALDRIYNNNTAKLDEDLTAALNGIQPIGTVNKKGKMLRYPVGTVAIVDQTRRKLYFVALTYMDENNNARGTPTGFGTA
;
A
#
# COMPACT_ATOMS: atom_id res chain seq x y z
N MET A 1 7.15 -17.43 -13.01
CA MET A 1 6.79 -17.11 -11.61
C MET A 1 7.16 -15.66 -11.33
N ASN A 2 6.20 -14.81 -10.99
CA ASN A 2 6.41 -13.36 -10.83
C ASN A 2 7.38 -13.07 -9.66
N LYS A 3 8.37 -12.17 -9.83
CA LYS A 3 9.37 -11.84 -8.79
C LYS A 3 8.72 -11.36 -7.48
N ALA A 4 7.57 -10.70 -7.59
CA ALA A 4 6.77 -10.28 -6.43
C ALA A 4 6.23 -11.48 -5.63
N LEU A 5 5.75 -12.52 -6.32
CA LEU A 5 5.21 -13.76 -5.73
C LEU A 5 6.30 -14.55 -5.02
N SER A 6 7.50 -14.66 -5.62
CA SER A 6 8.63 -15.35 -4.97
C SER A 6 9.11 -14.62 -3.71
N LYS A 7 9.14 -13.28 -3.73
CA LYS A 7 9.47 -12.48 -2.54
C LYS A 7 8.41 -12.61 -1.44
N ASP A 8 7.15 -12.77 -1.79
CA ASP A 8 6.08 -12.91 -0.80
C ASP A 8 6.02 -14.32 -0.18
N LEU A 9 6.37 -15.36 -0.95
CA LEU A 9 6.54 -16.73 -0.43
C LEU A 9 7.75 -16.87 0.51
N LEU A 10 8.79 -16.05 0.34
CA LEU A 10 9.96 -16.01 1.23
C LEU A 10 9.80 -15.03 2.40
N ASN A 11 8.62 -14.42 2.54
CA ASN A 11 8.36 -13.44 3.59
C ASN A 11 8.28 -14.14 4.96
N LYS A 12 8.87 -13.52 6.00
CA LYS A 12 8.83 -14.04 7.39
C LYS A 12 7.39 -14.32 7.85
N ARG A 13 6.44 -13.51 7.38
CA ARG A 13 5.01 -13.68 7.66
C ARG A 13 4.47 -15.00 7.09
N PHE A 14 4.76 -15.29 5.82
CA PHE A 14 4.35 -16.54 5.18
C PHE A 14 4.95 -17.74 5.89
N LEU A 15 6.27 -17.71 6.12
CA LEU A 15 6.98 -18.82 6.76
C LEU A 15 6.50 -19.06 8.20
N GLY A 16 6.26 -17.99 8.97
CA GLY A 16 5.73 -18.10 10.34
C GLY A 16 4.33 -18.72 10.38
N HIS A 17 3.41 -18.29 9.51
CA HIS A 17 2.08 -18.88 9.41
C HIS A 17 2.11 -20.33 8.90
N ALA A 18 2.94 -20.62 7.90
CA ALA A 18 3.09 -21.99 7.38
C ALA A 18 3.64 -22.93 8.45
N THR A 19 4.63 -22.48 9.23
CA THR A 19 5.24 -23.27 10.30
C THR A 19 4.27 -23.53 11.44
N THR A 20 3.50 -22.52 11.86
CA THR A 20 2.49 -22.69 12.93
C THR A 20 1.36 -23.63 12.50
N VAL A 21 0.86 -23.53 11.27
CA VAL A 21 -0.14 -24.46 10.73
C VAL A 21 0.41 -25.88 10.64
N LEU A 22 1.65 -26.03 10.17
CA LEU A 22 2.31 -27.34 10.06
C LEU A 22 2.54 -27.99 11.42
N LEU A 23 3.04 -27.23 12.41
CA LEU A 23 3.23 -27.72 13.79
C LEU A 23 1.90 -28.09 14.45
N ALA A 24 0.85 -27.27 14.24
CA ALA A 24 -0.48 -27.58 14.74
C ALA A 24 -1.05 -28.87 14.12
N TRP A 25 -0.84 -29.08 12.82
CA TRP A 25 -1.26 -30.31 12.13
C TRP A 25 -0.51 -31.54 12.63
N ILE A 26 0.80 -31.44 12.80
CA ILE A 26 1.63 -32.51 13.37
C ILE A 26 1.18 -32.84 14.79
N GLY A 27 0.95 -31.83 15.64
CA GLY A 27 0.48 -32.03 17.00
C GLY A 27 -0.87 -32.73 17.05
N LEU A 28 -1.82 -32.32 16.20
CA LEU A 28 -3.13 -32.95 16.07
C LEU A 28 -3.02 -34.42 15.63
N ALA A 29 -2.20 -34.69 14.61
CA ALA A 29 -1.99 -36.03 14.09
C ALA A 29 -1.33 -36.95 15.14
N ALA A 30 -0.33 -36.46 15.86
CA ALA A 30 0.36 -37.20 16.91
C ALA A 30 -0.56 -37.51 18.09
N ALA A 31 -1.31 -36.53 18.59
CA ALA A 31 -2.26 -36.72 19.69
C ALA A 31 -3.37 -37.71 19.32
N SER A 32 -3.93 -37.58 18.10
CA SER A 32 -4.93 -38.51 17.58
C SER A 32 -4.38 -39.92 17.45
N GLY A 33 -3.13 -40.06 16.95
CA GLY A 33 -2.47 -41.34 16.82
C GLY A 33 -2.22 -42.04 18.16
N GLN A 34 -1.81 -41.29 19.20
CA GLN A 34 -1.63 -41.83 20.55
C GLN A 34 -2.95 -42.34 21.16
N LEU A 35 -4.05 -41.60 20.98
CA LEU A 35 -5.36 -42.02 21.46
C LEU A 35 -5.84 -43.30 20.78
N LEU A 36 -5.64 -43.41 19.46
CA LEU A 36 -5.98 -44.61 18.70
C LEU A 36 -5.13 -45.81 19.12
N ASP A 37 -3.83 -45.62 19.34
CA ASP A 37 -2.96 -46.71 19.79
C ASP A 37 -3.30 -47.17 21.21
N TRP A 38 -3.65 -46.23 22.10
CA TRP A 38 -4.11 -46.57 23.44
C TRP A 38 -5.41 -47.39 23.42
N ALA A 39 -6.38 -47.03 22.57
CA ALA A 39 -7.69 -47.68 22.51
C ALA A 39 -7.69 -49.01 21.73
N PHE A 40 -6.91 -49.10 20.65
CA PHE A 40 -7.00 -50.18 19.67
C PHE A 40 -5.67 -50.89 19.39
N HIS A 41 -4.57 -50.48 20.03
CA HIS A 41 -3.22 -51.02 19.79
C HIS A 41 -2.80 -51.02 18.32
N VAL A 42 -3.22 -50.00 17.56
CA VAL A 42 -2.98 -49.87 16.11
C VAL A 42 -1.51 -49.89 15.72
N ALA A 43 -0.58 -49.50 16.60
CA ALA A 43 0.86 -49.54 16.33
C ALA A 43 1.40 -50.96 16.12
N LYS A 44 0.68 -52.00 16.57
CA LYS A 44 1.03 -53.41 16.30
C LYS A 44 0.78 -53.80 14.84
N HIS A 45 -0.04 -53.04 14.12
CA HIS A 45 -0.34 -53.32 12.73
C HIS A 45 0.63 -52.61 11.78
N GLY A 46 1.25 -53.35 10.87
CA GLY A 46 2.23 -52.81 9.92
C GLY A 46 1.69 -51.72 8.97
N TRP A 47 0.37 -51.59 8.80
CA TRP A 47 -0.26 -50.54 7.98
C TRP A 47 -0.30 -49.17 8.68
N TRP A 48 -0.09 -49.12 10.00
CA TRP A 48 -0.16 -47.88 10.76
C TRP A 48 1.01 -46.93 10.46
N ALA A 49 2.23 -47.46 10.36
CA ALA A 49 3.43 -46.68 10.06
C ALA A 49 3.37 -45.91 8.72
N PRO A 50 3.01 -46.54 7.57
CA PRO A 50 2.88 -45.79 6.32
C PRO A 50 1.73 -44.78 6.36
N LEU A 51 0.62 -45.06 7.07
CA LEU A 51 -0.50 -44.13 7.20
C LEU A 51 -0.11 -42.88 8.00
N ALA A 52 0.63 -43.04 9.10
CA ALA A 52 1.14 -41.91 9.88
C ALA A 52 2.11 -41.04 9.06
N LEU A 53 2.98 -41.65 8.24
CA LEU A 53 3.85 -40.95 7.30
C LEU A 53 3.05 -40.14 6.27
N TRP A 54 1.98 -40.70 5.71
CA TRP A 54 1.10 -39.99 4.79
C TRP A 54 0.40 -38.80 5.44
N MET A 55 -0.06 -38.93 6.69
CA MET A 55 -0.66 -37.80 7.43
C MET A 55 0.34 -36.64 7.64
N TRP A 56 1.61 -36.96 7.88
CA TRP A 56 2.67 -35.96 7.95
C TRP A 56 2.91 -35.27 6.60
N LEU A 57 3.00 -36.06 5.53
CA LEU A 57 3.22 -35.53 4.17
C LEU A 57 2.08 -34.63 3.71
N LEU A 58 0.83 -34.91 4.11
CA LEU A 58 -0.34 -34.07 3.81
C LEU A 58 -0.32 -32.71 4.52
N GLY A 59 0.42 -32.57 5.62
CA GLY A 59 0.53 -31.30 6.36
C GLY A 59 1.22 -30.19 5.57
N VAL A 60 2.20 -30.54 4.73
CA VAL A 60 2.97 -29.59 3.91
C VAL A 60 2.11 -28.87 2.86
N PRO A 61 1.36 -29.55 1.98
CA PRO A 61 0.47 -28.89 1.02
C PRO A 61 -0.67 -28.14 1.72
N LEU A 62 -1.20 -28.67 2.84
CA LEU A 62 -2.23 -27.98 3.62
C LEU A 62 -1.70 -26.65 4.19
N ALA A 63 -0.50 -26.66 4.79
CA ALA A 63 0.14 -25.47 5.33
C ALA A 63 0.47 -24.45 4.23
N GLY A 64 0.94 -24.92 3.08
CA GLY A 64 1.22 -24.08 1.90
C GLY A 64 -0.03 -23.42 1.35
N TRP A 65 -1.12 -24.18 1.19
CA TRP A 65 -2.39 -23.65 0.68
C TRP A 65 -3.05 -22.68 1.68
N ARG A 66 -3.07 -23.01 2.97
CA ARG A 66 -3.67 -22.18 4.02
C ARG A 66 -2.93 -20.86 4.22
N SER A 67 -1.61 -20.89 4.11
CA SER A 67 -0.75 -19.72 4.31
C SER A 67 -0.54 -18.90 3.04
N TRP A 68 -1.10 -19.33 1.91
CA TRP A 68 -0.90 -18.68 0.62
C TRP A 68 -1.23 -17.18 0.72
N PRO A 69 -0.30 -16.29 0.30
CA PRO A 69 -0.52 -14.86 0.41
C PRO A 69 -1.74 -14.45 -0.41
N ARG A 70 -2.69 -13.81 0.25
CA ARG A 70 -3.88 -13.25 -0.39
C ARG A 70 -3.65 -11.76 -0.62
N PRO A 71 -3.99 -11.22 -1.81
CA PRO A 71 -4.00 -9.78 -2.01
C PRO A 71 -4.97 -9.16 -1.01
N ILE A 72 -4.59 -8.01 -0.45
CA ILE A 72 -5.48 -7.22 0.39
C ILE A 72 -6.30 -6.36 -0.56
N GLU A 73 -7.46 -6.87 -0.95
CA GLU A 73 -8.41 -6.19 -1.82
C GLU A 73 -9.84 -6.36 -1.32
N GLU A 74 -10.62 -5.29 -1.42
CA GLU A 74 -12.03 -5.25 -1.06
C GLU A 74 -12.80 -4.66 -2.25
N THR A 75 -13.91 -5.28 -2.64
CA THR A 75 -14.76 -4.78 -3.74
C THR A 75 -16.07 -4.27 -3.17
N TYR A 76 -16.36 -3.00 -3.46
CA TYR A 76 -17.60 -2.32 -3.11
C TYR A 76 -18.51 -2.34 -4.33
N GLN A 77 -19.82 -2.56 -4.12
CA GLN A 77 -20.81 -2.52 -5.20
C GLN A 77 -21.42 -1.12 -5.38
N THR A 78 -21.35 -0.27 -4.36
CA THR A 78 -21.93 1.08 -4.37
C THR A 78 -20.95 2.08 -3.73
N PRO A 79 -20.17 2.81 -4.53
CA PRO A 79 -19.98 2.66 -5.98
C PRO A 79 -19.25 1.35 -6.34
N ASN A 80 -19.36 0.92 -7.60
CA ASN A 80 -18.65 -0.25 -8.14
C ASN A 80 -17.14 0.02 -8.19
N THR A 81 -16.45 -0.23 -7.08
CA THR A 81 -15.06 0.16 -6.86
C THR A 81 -14.30 -0.96 -6.15
N ARG A 82 -13.14 -1.31 -6.69
CA ARG A 82 -12.19 -2.23 -6.04
C ARG A 82 -11.07 -1.44 -5.39
N ILE A 83 -10.90 -1.59 -4.07
CA ILE A 83 -9.80 -0.99 -3.32
C ILE A 83 -8.78 -2.08 -3.03
N ARG A 84 -7.50 -1.82 -3.33
CA ARG A 84 -6.41 -2.78 -3.12
C ARG A 84 -5.20 -2.10 -2.50
N VAL A 85 -4.56 -2.78 -1.55
CA VAL A 85 -3.25 -2.36 -1.02
C VAL A 85 -2.16 -3.10 -1.80
N VAL A 86 -1.36 -2.35 -2.54
CA VAL A 86 -0.25 -2.87 -3.35
C VAL A 86 1.06 -2.37 -2.79
N LYS A 87 2.02 -3.29 -2.61
CA LYS A 87 3.40 -2.93 -2.30
C LYS A 87 4.16 -2.69 -3.60
N GLY A 88 4.65 -1.47 -3.81
CA GLY A 88 5.40 -1.09 -5.00
C GLY A 88 5.73 0.40 -5.02
N ASP A 89 6.27 0.84 -6.14
CA ASP A 89 6.46 2.25 -6.46
C ASP A 89 5.24 2.76 -7.25
N LEU A 90 4.72 3.93 -6.88
CA LEU A 90 3.56 4.55 -7.54
C LEU A 90 3.89 5.00 -8.97
N PHE A 91 5.16 5.23 -9.30
CA PHE A 91 5.58 5.74 -10.60
C PHE A 91 5.95 4.64 -11.60
N ASP A 92 5.97 3.37 -11.21
CA ASP A 92 6.33 2.25 -12.11
C ASP A 92 5.30 2.04 -13.24
N ASN A 93 4.04 2.46 -13.05
CA ASN A 93 2.98 2.34 -14.04
C ASN A 93 2.65 3.69 -14.69
N GLU A 94 3.04 3.87 -15.97
CA GLU A 94 2.80 5.14 -16.69
C GLU A 94 1.33 5.35 -17.14
N ALA A 95 0.54 4.27 -17.24
CA ALA A 95 -0.82 4.32 -17.76
C ALA A 95 -1.88 4.61 -16.68
N GLU A 96 -1.54 4.48 -15.39
CA GLU A 96 -2.48 4.68 -14.29
C GLU A 96 -2.53 6.15 -13.87
N HIS A 97 -3.73 6.66 -13.60
CA HIS A 97 -3.91 7.97 -12.99
C HIS A 97 -3.28 8.00 -11.59
N LEU A 98 -2.63 9.12 -11.24
CA LEU A 98 -1.95 9.27 -9.96
C LEU A 98 -2.58 10.35 -9.11
N VAL A 99 -2.73 10.06 -7.82
CA VAL A 99 -3.08 11.03 -6.80
C VAL A 99 -1.81 11.38 -6.03
N ILE A 100 -1.41 12.66 -6.08
CA ILE A 100 -0.21 13.19 -5.45
C ILE A 100 -0.66 14.13 -4.34
N THR A 101 -0.30 13.81 -3.11
CA THR A 101 -0.63 14.62 -1.94
C THR A 101 0.34 15.80 -1.83
N ILE A 102 -0.20 17.01 -1.69
CA ILE A 102 0.54 18.27 -1.55
C ILE A 102 -0.03 19.09 -0.38
N CYS A 103 0.67 20.14 0.03
CA CYS A 103 0.16 21.10 0.99
C CYS A 103 -0.82 22.09 0.36
N ASP A 104 -1.62 22.73 1.20
CA ASP A 104 -2.61 23.76 0.86
C ASP A 104 -2.04 25.01 0.17
N THR A 105 -0.73 25.22 0.16
CA THR A 105 -0.08 26.31 -0.59
C THR A 105 0.36 25.94 -2.00
N PHE A 106 0.27 24.66 -2.38
CA PHE A 106 0.73 24.13 -3.68
C PHE A 106 2.17 24.54 -4.03
N ASP A 107 3.04 24.63 -3.02
CA ASP A 107 4.46 24.98 -3.18
C ASP A 107 5.23 23.84 -3.85
N THR A 108 6.21 24.15 -4.68
CA THR A 108 6.98 23.20 -5.50
C THR A 108 8.49 23.36 -5.33
N ALA A 109 8.94 24.30 -4.49
CA ALA A 109 10.35 24.62 -4.34
C ALA A 109 11.13 23.45 -3.70
N THR A 110 11.79 22.65 -4.53
CA THR A 110 12.72 21.58 -4.10
C THR A 110 14.18 22.05 -4.14
N PRO A 111 15.05 21.63 -3.20
CA PRO A 111 14.78 20.82 -2.01
C PRO A 111 14.38 21.65 -0.78
N ASP A 112 14.39 22.99 -0.87
CA ASP A 112 14.30 23.89 0.28
C ASP A 112 12.98 23.78 1.06
N ILE A 113 11.86 23.56 0.37
CA ILE A 113 10.51 23.48 0.95
C ILE A 113 9.96 22.07 0.78
N ILE A 114 10.12 21.50 -0.41
CA ILE A 114 9.66 20.16 -0.75
C ILE A 114 10.84 19.20 -0.77
N GLU A 115 10.79 18.20 0.11
CA GLU A 115 11.82 17.16 0.19
C GLU A 115 11.85 16.30 -1.09
N ARG A 116 13.03 16.03 -1.64
CA ARG A 116 13.17 15.27 -2.91
C ARG A 116 12.62 13.86 -2.83
N LYS A 117 12.71 13.24 -1.64
CA LYS A 117 12.19 11.89 -1.39
C LYS A 117 10.69 11.85 -1.12
N SER A 118 10.02 12.99 -0.98
CA SER A 118 8.56 13.04 -0.84
C SER A 118 7.85 12.56 -2.12
N LEU A 119 6.56 12.24 -2.02
CA LEU A 119 5.77 11.83 -3.19
C LEU A 119 5.76 12.92 -4.28
N GLN A 120 5.62 14.18 -3.88
CA GLN A 120 5.67 15.32 -4.80
C GLN A 120 7.06 15.51 -5.40
N GLY A 121 8.13 15.41 -4.60
CA GLY A 121 9.50 15.52 -5.09
C GLY A 121 9.85 14.43 -6.10
N GLN A 122 9.41 13.19 -5.85
CA GLN A 122 9.56 12.08 -6.80
C GLN A 122 8.72 12.29 -8.07
N ALA A 123 7.53 12.88 -7.97
CA ALA A 123 6.73 13.22 -9.15
C ALA A 123 7.42 14.29 -10.01
N LEU A 124 8.00 15.32 -9.38
CA LEU A 124 8.77 16.36 -10.06
C LEU A 124 9.99 15.76 -10.79
N ASP A 125 10.72 14.86 -10.13
CA ASP A 125 11.88 14.18 -10.72
C ASP A 125 11.47 13.28 -11.90
N ARG A 126 10.56 12.32 -11.66
CA ARG A 126 10.25 11.26 -12.63
C ARG A 126 9.27 11.64 -13.73
N ILE A 127 8.36 12.59 -13.48
CA ILE A 127 7.34 12.99 -14.47
C ILE A 127 7.75 14.29 -15.17
N TYR A 128 8.26 15.26 -14.40
CA TYR A 128 8.61 16.57 -14.91
C TYR A 128 10.10 16.72 -15.21
N ASN A 129 10.92 15.67 -15.07
CA ASN A 129 12.36 15.71 -15.30
C ASN A 129 13.06 16.84 -14.50
N ASN A 130 12.64 17.04 -13.24
CA ASN A 130 13.07 18.14 -12.37
C ASN A 130 12.73 19.56 -12.87
N ASN A 131 11.79 19.71 -13.80
CA ASN A 131 11.34 21.02 -14.29
C ASN A 131 10.28 21.64 -13.35
N THR A 132 10.75 22.36 -12.33
CA THR A 132 9.89 23.05 -11.35
C THR A 132 9.00 24.11 -12.00
N ALA A 133 9.53 24.85 -12.98
CA ALA A 133 8.78 25.90 -13.68
C ALA A 133 7.58 25.31 -14.43
N LYS A 134 7.74 24.14 -15.05
CA LYS A 134 6.64 23.47 -15.75
C LYS A 134 5.57 22.97 -14.79
N LEU A 135 5.98 22.36 -13.67
CA LEU A 135 5.03 21.96 -12.62
C LEU A 135 4.26 23.17 -12.08
N ASP A 136 4.93 24.31 -11.89
CA ASP A 136 4.30 25.55 -11.43
C ASP A 136 3.30 26.11 -12.43
N GLU A 137 3.64 26.12 -13.71
CA GLU A 137 2.74 26.54 -14.79
C GLU A 137 1.47 25.66 -14.79
N ASP A 138 1.64 24.34 -14.77
CA ASP A 138 0.53 23.39 -14.84
C ASP A 138 -0.38 23.47 -13.59
N LEU A 139 0.22 23.64 -12.39
CA LEU A 139 -0.55 23.85 -11.16
C LEU A 139 -1.28 25.20 -11.16
N THR A 140 -0.65 26.25 -11.67
CA THR A 140 -1.29 27.58 -11.77
C THR A 140 -2.48 27.54 -12.72
N ALA A 141 -2.34 26.85 -13.86
CA ALA A 141 -3.42 26.63 -14.79
C ALA A 141 -4.55 25.79 -14.16
N ALA A 142 -4.21 24.72 -13.44
CA ALA A 142 -5.18 23.83 -12.80
C ALA A 142 -5.92 24.46 -11.61
N LEU A 143 -5.31 25.45 -10.94
CA LEU A 143 -5.92 26.20 -9.84
C LEU A 143 -6.68 27.45 -10.31
N ASN A 144 -6.69 27.73 -11.62
CA ASN A 144 -7.39 28.89 -12.16
C ASN A 144 -8.89 28.83 -11.82
N GLY A 145 -9.41 29.92 -11.25
CA GLY A 145 -10.80 30.03 -10.80
C GLY A 145 -11.06 29.57 -9.37
N ILE A 146 -10.07 28.95 -8.69
CA ILE A 146 -10.18 28.58 -7.28
C ILE A 146 -9.68 29.74 -6.43
N GLN A 147 -10.55 30.28 -5.59
CA GLN A 147 -10.21 31.39 -4.71
C GLN A 147 -9.37 30.92 -3.51
N PRO A 148 -8.20 31.53 -3.26
CA PRO A 148 -7.46 31.31 -2.02
C PRO A 148 -8.30 31.72 -0.81
N ILE A 149 -8.20 30.95 0.28
CA ILE A 149 -8.87 31.23 1.55
C ILE A 149 -8.03 32.09 2.50
N GLY A 150 -6.77 32.35 2.16
CA GLY A 150 -5.88 33.18 2.95
C GLY A 150 -4.45 33.14 2.46
N THR A 151 -3.55 33.67 3.29
CA THR A 151 -2.12 33.68 3.05
C THR A 151 -1.34 33.21 4.28
N VAL A 152 -0.13 32.72 4.07
CA VAL A 152 0.83 32.40 5.12
C VAL A 152 2.15 33.09 4.80
N ASN A 153 2.72 33.79 5.78
CA ASN A 153 3.99 34.48 5.60
C ASN A 153 5.14 33.47 5.72
N LYS A 154 5.63 33.00 4.58
CA LYS A 154 6.73 32.04 4.48
C LYS A 154 7.54 32.26 3.20
N LYS A 155 8.73 31.66 3.13
CA LYS A 155 9.47 31.54 1.85
C LYS A 155 8.65 30.68 0.87
N GLY A 156 8.62 31.05 -0.41
CA GLY A 156 7.90 30.33 -1.46
C GLY A 156 6.50 30.86 -1.71
N LYS A 157 5.56 29.97 -2.08
CA LYS A 157 4.17 30.34 -2.38
C LYS A 157 3.40 30.62 -1.09
N MET A 158 2.77 31.78 -1.00
CA MET A 158 2.09 32.23 0.24
C MET A 158 0.57 32.03 0.23
N LEU A 159 -0.05 31.90 -0.95
CA LEU A 159 -1.49 31.71 -1.07
C LEU A 159 -1.90 30.35 -0.50
N ARG A 160 -2.98 30.31 0.27
CA ARG A 160 -3.56 29.08 0.84
C ARG A 160 -4.88 28.75 0.17
N TYR A 161 -5.04 27.51 -0.22
CA TYR A 161 -6.26 26.95 -0.76
C TYR A 161 -6.95 26.06 0.30
N PRO A 162 -8.26 25.81 0.19
CA PRO A 162 -8.93 24.85 1.08
C PRO A 162 -8.25 23.48 1.05
N VAL A 163 -8.10 22.84 2.21
CA VAL A 163 -7.76 21.40 2.26
C VAL A 163 -8.87 20.61 1.57
N GLY A 164 -8.49 19.64 0.76
CA GLY A 164 -9.38 18.92 -0.16
C GLY A 164 -9.40 19.51 -1.58
N THR A 165 -8.81 20.69 -1.81
CA THR A 165 -8.64 21.24 -3.17
C THR A 165 -7.84 20.26 -4.04
N VAL A 166 -8.34 19.98 -5.25
CA VAL A 166 -7.70 19.09 -6.21
C VAL A 166 -7.33 19.87 -7.47
N ALA A 167 -6.03 20.02 -7.73
CA ALA A 167 -5.53 20.53 -9.01
C ALA A 167 -5.32 19.35 -9.96
N ILE A 168 -6.08 19.31 -11.05
CA ILE A 168 -6.03 18.24 -12.05
C ILE A 168 -5.10 18.67 -13.17
N VAL A 169 -4.01 17.94 -13.38
CA VAL A 169 -3.08 18.15 -14.49
C VAL A 169 -3.20 16.99 -15.48
N ASP A 170 -3.51 17.33 -16.72
CA ASP A 170 -3.57 16.38 -17.82
C ASP A 170 -2.17 16.06 -18.36
N GLN A 171 -1.87 14.77 -18.48
CA GLN A 171 -0.67 14.26 -19.13
C GLN A 171 -1.09 13.41 -20.33
N THR A 172 -0.19 13.23 -21.30
CA THR A 172 -0.49 12.51 -22.56
C THR A 172 -1.09 11.11 -22.34
N ARG A 173 -0.70 10.41 -21.26
CA ARG A 173 -1.10 9.02 -20.98
C ARG A 173 -1.92 8.84 -19.70
N ARG A 174 -2.02 9.86 -18.85
CA ARG A 174 -2.69 9.78 -17.53
C ARG A 174 -3.10 11.16 -17.03
N LYS A 175 -3.80 11.18 -15.90
CA LYS A 175 -4.12 12.40 -15.15
C LYS A 175 -3.38 12.37 -13.83
N LEU A 176 -2.92 13.54 -13.40
CA LEU A 176 -2.32 13.76 -12.09
C LEU A 176 -3.29 14.59 -11.27
N TYR A 177 -3.63 14.09 -10.09
CA TYR A 177 -4.50 14.77 -9.14
C TYR A 177 -3.64 15.25 -7.97
N PHE A 178 -3.31 16.54 -7.95
CA PHE A 178 -2.59 17.15 -6.83
C PHE A 178 -3.60 17.58 -5.77
N VAL A 179 -3.63 16.85 -4.66
CA VAL A 179 -4.62 17.03 -3.59
C VAL A 179 -4.00 17.75 -2.41
N ALA A 180 -4.54 18.91 -2.06
CA ALA A 180 -4.18 19.64 -0.84
C ALA A 180 -4.63 18.85 0.39
N LEU A 181 -3.71 18.09 0.99
CA LEU A 181 -4.00 17.17 2.10
C LEU A 181 -3.59 17.75 3.46
N THR A 182 -2.62 18.65 3.47
CA THR A 182 -1.97 19.17 4.68
C THR A 182 -1.92 20.68 4.67
N TYR A 183 -1.95 21.28 5.86
CA TYR A 183 -1.72 22.70 6.06
C TYR A 183 -0.22 22.99 6.15
N MET A 184 0.24 24.02 5.44
CA MET A 184 1.60 24.54 5.57
C MET A 184 1.64 25.68 6.61
N ASP A 185 2.61 25.62 7.53
CA ASP A 185 2.89 26.71 8.47
C ASP A 185 3.97 27.70 7.97
N GLU A 186 4.16 28.79 8.72
CA GLU A 186 5.12 29.86 8.40
C GLU A 186 6.57 29.37 8.28
N ASN A 187 6.88 28.24 8.92
CA ASN A 187 8.19 27.62 8.94
C ASN A 187 8.35 26.52 7.88
N ASN A 188 7.43 26.45 6.90
CA ASN A 188 7.37 25.39 5.88
C ASN A 188 7.20 23.97 6.46
N ASN A 189 6.56 23.81 7.63
CA ASN A 189 6.18 22.48 8.11
C ASN A 189 4.76 22.13 7.68
N ALA A 190 4.61 20.96 7.08
CA ALA A 190 3.32 20.38 6.73
C ALA A 190 2.68 19.70 7.94
N ARG A 191 1.40 20.00 8.20
CA ARG A 191 0.59 19.37 9.27
C ARG A 191 -0.73 18.87 8.71
N GLY A 192 -1.10 17.64 9.06
CA GLY A 192 -2.39 17.04 8.70
C GLY A 192 -3.09 16.50 9.93
N THR A 193 -4.42 16.52 9.93
CA THR A 193 -5.23 15.87 10.96
C THR A 193 -6.13 14.84 10.29
N PRO A 194 -6.19 13.58 10.77
CA PRO A 194 -7.04 12.54 10.19
C PRO A 194 -8.53 12.96 10.08
N THR A 195 -9.00 13.79 11.00
CA THR A 195 -10.39 14.29 11.05
C THR A 195 -10.73 15.27 9.93
N GLY A 196 -9.73 15.87 9.27
CA GLY A 196 -9.95 16.81 8.16
C GLY A 196 -10.49 16.17 6.88
N PHE A 197 -10.48 14.83 6.78
CA PHE A 197 -10.82 14.11 5.55
C PHE A 197 -12.30 13.75 5.38
N GLY A 198 -13.17 14.07 6.34
CA GLY A 198 -14.58 13.61 6.36
C GLY A 198 -15.64 14.71 6.27
N THR A 199 -15.28 15.95 5.95
CA THR A 199 -16.21 17.10 6.01
C THR A 199 -16.42 17.82 4.67
N ALA A 200 -16.09 17.18 3.56
CA ALA A 200 -16.44 17.67 2.22
C ALA A 200 -17.83 17.19 1.79
#